data_AF-A0A952AA20-F1
#
_entry.id   AF-A0A952AA20-F1
#
_cell.length_a   1.000
_cell.length_b   1.000
_cell.length_c   1.000
_cell.angle_alpha   90.00
_cell.angle_beta   90.00
_cell.angle_gamma   90.00
#
_symmetry.space_group_name_H-M   'P 1'
#
loop_
_entity.id
_entity.type
_entity.pdbx_description
1 polymer ?
#
loop_
_entity_poly.entity_id
_entity_poly.type
_entity_poly.pdbx_seq_one_letter_code
_entity_poly.pdbx_strand_id
1 'polypeptide(L)'
;MRCLTAGSAIAKRKRGMIDKTDMEIRAIKDARRLLAEVLTELGLMEPFHDRTAEEIDRIIEACVDGFQNSMQRQSLNDDIPF
;
A
#
# COMPACT_ATOMS: atom_id res chain seq x y z
N MET A 1 6.10 -28.33 9.27
CA MET A 1 6.53 -26.91 9.27
C MET A 1 7.43 -26.62 8.07
N ARG A 2 6.88 -26.57 6.84
CA ARG A 2 7.64 -26.33 5.59
C ARG A 2 7.04 -25.23 4.69
N CYS A 3 5.78 -24.83 4.91
CA CYS A 3 5.14 -23.77 4.11
C CYS A 3 5.60 -22.35 4.47
N LEU A 4 5.99 -22.11 5.73
CA LEU A 4 6.44 -20.77 6.19
C LEU A 4 7.79 -20.37 5.58
N THR A 5 8.69 -21.33 5.33
CA THR A 5 10.02 -21.08 4.78
C THR A 5 10.00 -20.89 3.26
N ALA A 6 9.09 -21.58 2.56
CA ALA A 6 8.94 -21.43 1.11
C ALA A 6 8.36 -20.06 0.73
N GLY A 7 7.34 -19.59 1.46
CA GLY A 7 6.72 -18.27 1.20
C GLY A 7 7.70 -17.10 1.44
N SER A 8 8.47 -17.16 2.52
CA SER A 8 9.48 -16.14 2.85
C SER A 8 10.69 -16.17 1.89
N ALA A 9 11.06 -17.34 1.37
CA ALA A 9 12.10 -17.47 0.34
C ALA A 9 11.64 -16.92 -1.04
N ILE A 10 10.37 -17.08 -1.39
CA ILE A 10 9.78 -16.50 -2.61
C ILE A 10 9.70 -14.97 -2.50
N ALA A 11 9.32 -14.44 -1.33
CA ALA A 11 9.28 -13.00 -1.07
C ALA A 11 10.67 -12.35 -1.14
N LYS A 12 11.72 -13.01 -0.62
CA LYS A 12 13.11 -12.52 -0.71
C LYS A 12 13.68 -12.53 -2.13
N ARG A 13 13.12 -13.34 -3.06
CA ARG A 13 13.61 -13.46 -4.45
C ARG A 13 13.07 -12.39 -5.39
N LYS A 14 11.94 -11.75 -5.07
CA LYS A 14 11.34 -10.67 -5.88
C LYS A 14 11.77 -9.29 -5.39
N ARG A 15 13.07 -9.03 -5.37
CA ARG A 15 13.68 -7.73 -5.00
C ARG A 15 13.58 -6.68 -6.13
N GLY A 16 12.51 -6.71 -6.92
CA GLY A 16 12.25 -5.79 -8.02
C GLY A 16 10.94 -6.16 -8.68
N MET A 17 9.92 -5.32 -8.48
CA MET A 17 8.62 -5.35 -9.16
C MET A 17 7.84 -6.69 -9.03
N ILE A 18 7.13 -6.86 -7.92
CA ILE A 18 5.86 -7.59 -7.98
C ILE A 18 4.89 -6.57 -8.57
N ASP A 19 4.50 -6.75 -9.84
CA ASP A 19 3.31 -6.08 -10.34
C ASP A 19 2.19 -6.34 -9.33
N LYS A 20 1.56 -5.26 -8.85
CA LYS A 20 0.45 -5.35 -7.89
C LYS A 20 -0.56 -6.35 -8.44
N THR A 21 -1.00 -7.26 -7.59
CA THR A 21 -2.03 -8.23 -7.93
C THR A 21 -3.30 -7.48 -8.35
N ASP A 22 -4.14 -8.10 -9.18
CA ASP A 22 -5.43 -7.51 -9.58
C ASP A 22 -6.29 -7.09 -8.38
N MET A 23 -6.15 -7.83 -7.26
CA MET A 23 -6.77 -7.52 -5.98
C MET A 23 -6.23 -6.22 -5.36
N GLU A 24 -4.92 -5.99 -5.38
CA GLU A 24 -4.31 -4.76 -4.89
C GLU A 24 -4.67 -3.55 -5.75
N ILE A 25 -4.70 -3.70 -7.08
CA ILE A 25 -5.18 -2.66 -8.00
C ILE A 25 -6.64 -2.33 -7.72
N ARG A 26 -7.48 -3.33 -7.46
CA ARG A 26 -8.88 -3.12 -7.10
C ARG A 26 -9.03 -2.39 -5.77
N ALA A 27 -8.26 -2.77 -4.76
CA ALA A 27 -8.28 -2.12 -3.45
C ALA A 27 -7.89 -0.63 -3.53
N ILE A 28 -6.90 -0.29 -4.35
CA ILE A 28 -6.52 1.12 -4.60
C ILE A 28 -7.69 1.90 -5.20
N LYS A 29 -8.37 1.34 -6.21
CA LYS A 29 -9.53 1.98 -6.83
C LYS A 29 -10.69 2.18 -5.86
N ASP A 30 -10.95 1.20 -5.00
CA ASP A 30 -12.02 1.28 -4.01
C ASP A 30 -11.71 2.34 -2.93
N ALA A 31 -10.43 2.59 -2.63
CA ALA A 31 -9.99 3.61 -1.67
C ALA A 31 -10.16 5.06 -2.16
N ARG A 32 -10.32 5.30 -3.47
CA ARG A 32 -10.50 6.65 -4.04
C ARG A 32 -11.65 7.42 -3.40
N ARG A 33 -12.76 6.73 -3.15
CA ARG A 33 -13.95 7.33 -2.54
C ARG A 33 -13.65 7.85 -1.14
N LEU A 34 -13.02 7.02 -0.31
CA LEU A 34 -12.66 7.39 1.06
C LEU A 34 -11.67 8.57 1.08
N LEU A 35 -10.70 8.57 0.16
CA LEU A 35 -9.79 9.69 0.02
C LEU A 35 -10.54 10.98 -0.33
N ALA A 36 -11.45 10.95 -1.31
CA ALA A 36 -12.22 12.11 -1.71
C ALA A 36 -13.14 12.64 -0.59
N GLU A 37 -13.75 11.76 0.20
CA GLU A 37 -14.55 12.13 1.37
C GLU A 37 -13.69 12.90 2.38
N VAL A 38 -12.53 12.37 2.77
CA VAL A 38 -11.61 13.03 3.71
C VAL A 38 -11.06 14.35 3.15
N LEU A 39 -10.66 14.40 1.88
CA LEU A 39 -10.19 15.64 1.24
C LEU A 39 -11.29 16.71 1.23
N THR A 40 -12.54 16.32 1.03
CA THR A 40 -13.68 17.24 1.05
C THR A 40 -13.93 17.77 2.46
N GLU A 41 -13.94 16.89 3.47
CA GLU A 41 -14.10 17.26 4.88
C GLU A 41 -13.02 18.23 5.36
N LEU A 42 -11.78 18.03 4.90
CA LEU A 42 -10.64 18.88 5.25
C LEU A 42 -10.55 20.16 4.40
N GLY A 43 -11.42 20.36 3.41
CA GLY A 43 -11.35 21.51 2.49
C GLY A 43 -10.13 21.47 1.56
N LEU A 44 -9.58 20.28 1.31
CA LEU A 44 -8.37 20.05 0.51
C LEU A 44 -8.69 19.51 -0.89
N MET A 45 -9.95 19.48 -1.32
CA MET A 45 -10.34 18.87 -2.60
C MET A 45 -9.91 19.71 -3.82
N GLU A 46 -9.74 21.03 -3.67
CA GLU A 46 -9.47 21.95 -4.78
C GLU A 46 -8.26 21.53 -5.65
N PRO A 47 -7.08 21.19 -5.10
CA PRO A 47 -5.92 20.76 -5.89
C PRO A 47 -6.07 19.40 -6.60
N PHE A 48 -7.13 18.65 -6.30
CA PHE A 48 -7.36 17.29 -6.79
C PHE A 48 -8.46 17.21 -7.85
N HIS A 49 -9.23 18.28 -8.10
CA HIS A 49 -10.33 18.27 -9.07
C HIS A 49 -9.89 17.93 -10.50
N ASP A 50 -8.72 18.43 -10.92
CA ASP A 50 -8.19 18.23 -12.27
C ASP A 50 -7.18 17.06 -12.36
N ARG A 51 -7.03 16.28 -11.29
CA ARG A 51 -6.12 15.14 -11.28
C ARG A 51 -6.75 13.93 -11.94
N THR A 52 -5.93 13.22 -12.70
CA THR A 52 -6.32 11.96 -13.31
C THR A 52 -6.51 10.87 -12.26
N ALA A 53 -7.30 9.86 -12.59
CA ALA A 53 -7.51 8.71 -11.74
C ALA A 53 -6.19 8.00 -11.37
N GLU A 54 -5.25 7.97 -12.31
CA GLU A 54 -3.92 7.39 -12.17
C GLU A 54 -3.03 8.18 -11.20
N GLU A 55 -3.12 9.52 -11.20
CA GLU A 55 -2.41 10.35 -10.23
C GLU A 55 -2.96 10.14 -8.81
N ILE A 56 -4.28 10.00 -8.66
CA ILE A 56 -4.92 9.69 -7.39
C ILE A 56 -4.49 8.29 -6.90
N ASP A 57 -4.49 7.29 -7.79
CA ASP A 57 -4.00 5.95 -7.46
C ASP A 57 -2.58 5.97 -6.95
N ARG A 58 -1.69 6.76 -7.57
CA ARG A 58 -0.29 6.90 -7.16
C ARG A 58 -0.16 7.48 -5.74
N ILE A 59 -1.04 8.42 -5.36
CA ILE A 59 -1.07 8.97 -3.99
C ILE A 59 -1.48 7.89 -2.99
N ILE A 60 -2.56 7.15 -3.30
CA ILE A 60 -3.06 6.07 -2.44
C ILE A 60 -1.99 4.99 -2.29
N GLU A 61 -1.36 4.59 -3.39
CA GLU A 61 -0.28 3.61 -3.44
C GLU A 61 0.89 4.01 -2.55
N ALA A 62 1.36 5.26 -2.63
CA ALA A 62 2.45 5.75 -1.77
C ALA A 62 2.09 5.66 -0.28
N CYS A 63 0.85 5.98 0.10
CA CYS A 63 0.37 5.87 1.47
C CYS A 63 0.32 4.41 1.94
N VAL A 64 -0.21 3.50 1.13
CA VAL A 64 -0.34 2.07 1.45
C VAL A 64 1.03 1.41 1.55
N ASP A 65 1.92 1.64 0.57
CA ASP A 65 3.27 1.09 0.56
C ASP A 65 4.07 1.59 1.78
N GLY A 66 3.95 2.88 2.13
CA GLY A 66 4.56 3.45 3.33
C GLY A 66 4.06 2.81 4.63
N PHE A 67 2.73 2.63 4.75
CA PHE A 67 2.10 1.96 5.88
C PHE A 67 2.56 0.51 6.02
N GLN A 68 2.48 -0.29 4.94
CA GLN A 68 2.88 -1.69 4.92
C GLN A 68 4.38 -1.86 5.26
N ASN A 69 5.25 -1.01 4.71
CA ASN A 69 6.67 -1.02 5.03
C ASN A 69 6.92 -0.73 6.51
N SER A 70 6.20 0.22 7.09
CA SER A 70 6.30 0.54 8.52
C SER A 70 5.84 -0.63 9.40
N MET A 71 4.68 -1.21 9.10
CA MET A 71 4.13 -2.37 9.79
C MET A 71 5.09 -3.57 9.72
N GLN A 72 5.68 -3.82 8.55
CA GLN A 72 6.64 -4.90 8.37
C GLN A 72 7.91 -4.68 9.21
N ARG A 73 8.43 -3.45 9.27
CA ARG A 73 9.59 -3.12 10.12
C ARG A 73 9.30 -3.33 11.60
N GLN A 74 8.11 -2.96 12.06
CA GLN A 74 7.69 -3.16 13.45
C GLN A 74 7.54 -4.64 13.77
N SER A 75 6.85 -5.40 12.92
CA SER A 75 6.72 -6.86 13.08
C SER A 75 8.06 -7.59 13.10
N LEU A 76 9.04 -7.15 12.28
CA LEU A 76 10.40 -7.72 12.30
C LEU A 76 11.19 -7.36 13.56
N ASN A 77 10.88 -6.23 14.20
CA ASN A 77 11.52 -5.82 15.45
C ASN A 77 10.90 -6.52 16.67
N ASP A 78 9.61 -6.85 16.63
CA ASP A 78 8.93 -7.61 17.68
C ASP A 78 9.43 -9.07 17.77
N ASP A 79 10.06 -9.59 16.70
CA ASP A 79 10.63 -10.94 16.61
C ASP A 79 12.08 -11.06 17.15
N ILE A 80 12.67 -10.01 17.72
CA ILE A 80 14.03 -10.04 18.30
C ILE A 80 13.94 -9.97 19.83
N PRO A 81 14.01 -11.10 20.55
CA PRO A 81 14.21 -11.09 22.00
C PRO A 81 15.63 -10.62 22.29
N PHE A 82 15.76 -9.65 23.19
CA PHE A 82 17.02 -9.24 23.82
C PHE A 82 17.70 -10.42 24.55
#